data_AF-A0A8T6MCD2-F1
#
_entry.id   AF-A0A8T6MCD2-F1
#
_cell.length_a   1.000
_cell.length_b   1.000
_cell.length_c   1.000
_cell.angle_alpha   90.00
_cell.angle_beta   90.00
_cell.angle_gamma   90.00
#
_symmetry.space_group_name_H-M   'P 1'
#
loop_
_entity.id
_entity.type
_entity.pdbx_description
1 polymer ?
#
loop_
_entity_poly.entity_id
_entity_poly.type
_entity_poly.pdbx_seq_one_letter_code
_entity_poly.pdbx_strand_id
1 'polypeptide(L)'
;MSKINNHVFINKNVRYKNKKVPIFDRINRIKTDLKALIPEVEEDRFLSMLSHIRNFSYGKLHYGRRTIPENLTRKRELTTNEKIVFDYMLKNKLNPSTTYRWFVACRLPADVKDKLQK
;
A
#
# COMPACT_ATOMS: atom_id res chain seq x y z
N MET A 1 -2.18 12.26 15.65
CA MET A 1 -3.53 11.75 15.98
C MET A 1 -4.05 12.62 17.12
N SER A 2 -5.11 13.39 16.93
CA SER A 2 -5.70 14.18 18.01
C SER A 2 -6.72 13.31 18.74
N LYS A 3 -6.59 13.21 20.07
CA LYS A 3 -7.60 12.62 20.94
C LYS A 3 -8.39 13.77 21.54
N ILE A 4 -9.68 13.83 21.26
CA ILE A 4 -10.64 14.65 22.00
C ILE A 4 -11.72 13.67 22.47
N ASN A 5 -11.96 13.59 23.78
CA ASN A 5 -13.04 12.83 24.41
C ASN A 5 -13.15 11.35 23.98
N ASN A 6 -12.04 10.59 23.96
CA ASN A 6 -12.01 9.15 23.64
C ASN A 6 -12.60 8.72 22.27
N HIS A 7 -13.05 9.65 21.42
CA HIS A 7 -13.49 9.35 20.07
C HIS A 7 -12.32 9.38 19.09
N VAL A 8 -12.03 8.23 18.48
CA VAL A 8 -11.06 8.13 17.39
C VAL A 8 -11.73 8.60 16.10
N PHE A 9 -11.41 9.82 15.68
CA PHE A 9 -11.82 10.32 14.36
C PHE A 9 -10.98 9.66 13.28
N ILE A 10 -11.48 8.57 12.70
CA ILE A 10 -10.87 7.94 11.52
C ILE A 10 -11.27 8.76 10.30
N ASN A 11 -10.28 9.38 9.65
CA ASN A 11 -10.54 10.02 8.36
C ASN A 11 -10.79 8.94 7.31
N LYS A 12 -12.04 8.82 6.87
CA LYS A 12 -12.49 7.82 5.88
C LYS A 12 -12.32 8.31 4.43
N ASN A 13 -11.93 9.57 4.22
CA ASN A 13 -11.93 10.21 2.92
C ASN A 13 -10.56 10.77 2.54
N VAL A 14 -10.27 10.76 1.24
CA VAL A 14 -9.08 11.35 0.63
C VAL A 14 -9.48 12.31 -0.47
N ARG A 15 -8.66 13.33 -0.73
CA ARG A 15 -8.89 14.26 -1.83
C ARG A 15 -8.29 13.69 -3.11
N TYR A 16 -9.10 13.48 -4.14
CA TYR A 16 -8.68 13.04 -5.45
C TYR A 16 -9.31 13.95 -6.51
N LYS A 17 -8.50 14.54 -7.40
CA LYS A 17 -8.96 15.51 -8.42
C LYS A 17 -9.90 16.58 -7.82
N ASN A 18 -9.48 17.19 -6.71
CA ASN A 18 -10.22 18.20 -5.94
C ASN A 18 -11.57 17.75 -5.32
N LYS A 19 -11.94 16.48 -5.43
CA LYS A 19 -13.13 15.91 -4.80
C LYS A 19 -12.75 15.04 -3.60
N LYS A 20 -13.53 15.10 -2.51
CA LYS A 20 -13.40 14.13 -1.41
C LYS A 20 -14.01 12.81 -1.87
N VAL A 21 -13.25 11.73 -1.79
CA VAL A 21 -13.69 10.37 -2.12
C VAL A 21 -13.38 9.43 -0.95
N PRO A 22 -14.21 8.39 -0.71
CA PRO A 22 -13.89 7.36 0.27
C PRO A 22 -12.54 6.68 -0.03
N ILE A 23 -11.79 6.35 1.02
CA ILE A 23 -10.50 5.66 0.90
C ILE A 23 -10.68 4.28 0.24
N PHE A 24 -11.74 3.55 0.59
CA PHE A 24 -12.06 2.25 -0.01
C PHE A 24 -12.22 2.34 -1.53
N ASP A 25 -13.02 3.29 -2.02
CA ASP A 25 -13.20 3.52 -3.46
C ASP A 25 -11.87 3.86 -4.14
N ARG A 26 -11.04 4.66 -3.47
CA ARG A 26 -9.72 5.02 -4.00
C ARG A 26 -8.81 3.79 -4.12
N ILE A 27 -8.80 2.90 -3.13
CA ILE A 27 -7.99 1.67 -3.14
C ILE A 27 -8.52 0.68 -4.16
N ASN A 28 -9.84 0.47 -4.25
CA ASN A 28 -10.43 -0.44 -5.22
C ASN A 28 -10.06 -0.05 -6.64
N ARG A 29 -10.11 1.25 -6.97
CA ARG A 29 -9.61 1.75 -8.26
C ARG A 29 -8.14 1.42 -8.49
N ILE A 30 -7.28 1.66 -7.49
CA ILE A 30 -5.85 1.32 -7.59
C ILE A 30 -5.68 -0.18 -7.82
N LYS A 31 -6.40 -1.04 -7.09
CA LYS A 31 -6.34 -2.50 -7.26
C LYS A 31 -6.76 -2.92 -8.67
N THR A 32 -7.88 -2.40 -9.17
CA THR A 32 -8.36 -2.67 -10.53
C THR A 32 -7.33 -2.25 -11.58
N ASP A 33 -6.78 -1.05 -11.46
CA ASP A 33 -5.75 -0.56 -12.38
C ASP A 33 -4.49 -1.44 -12.34
N LEU A 34 -4.02 -1.80 -11.14
CA LEU A 34 -2.85 -2.66 -10.98
C LEU A 34 -3.10 -4.07 -11.52
N LYS A 35 -4.28 -4.64 -11.31
CA LYS A 35 -4.63 -5.96 -11.85
C LYS A 35 -4.74 -5.95 -13.37
N ALA A 36 -5.14 -4.82 -13.98
CA ALA A 36 -5.10 -4.65 -15.42
C ALA A 36 -3.66 -4.54 -15.97
N LEU A 37 -2.73 -3.98 -15.19
CA LEU A 37 -1.32 -3.83 -15.58
C LEU A 37 -0.50 -5.11 -15.39
N ILE A 38 -0.76 -5.86 -14.32
CA ILE A 38 -0.05 -7.09 -13.94
C ILE A 38 -1.07 -8.18 -13.54
N PRO A 39 -1.79 -8.76 -14.53
CA PRO A 39 -2.88 -9.70 -14.28
C PRO A 39 -2.42 -10.98 -13.58
N GLU A 40 -1.15 -11.37 -13.71
CA GLU A 40 -0.55 -12.53 -13.07
C GLU A 40 -0.34 -12.36 -11.56
N VAL A 41 -0.38 -11.14 -11.04
CA VAL A 41 -0.16 -10.88 -9.62
C VAL A 41 -1.49 -10.95 -8.86
N GLU A 42 -1.54 -11.81 -7.84
CA GLU A 42 -2.66 -11.89 -6.88
C GLU A 42 -2.80 -10.59 -6.09
N GLU A 43 -4.05 -10.15 -5.83
CA GLU A 43 -4.30 -8.87 -5.17
C GLU A 43 -3.63 -8.75 -3.79
N ASP A 44 -3.55 -9.85 -3.05
CA ASP A 44 -2.95 -9.90 -1.72
C ASP A 44 -1.44 -9.61 -1.74
N ARG A 45 -0.78 -9.83 -2.89
CA ARG A 45 0.64 -9.52 -3.06
C ARG A 45 0.90 -8.03 -3.20
N PHE A 46 -0.08 -7.23 -3.64
CA PHE A 46 0.10 -5.78 -3.79
C PHE A 46 0.47 -5.09 -2.48
N LEU A 47 -0.07 -5.52 -1.35
CA LEU A 47 0.29 -4.96 -0.05
C LEU A 47 1.78 -5.17 0.27
N SER A 48 2.31 -6.36 -0.01
CA SER A 48 3.74 -6.68 0.18
C SER A 48 4.61 -5.84 -0.76
N MET A 49 4.23 -5.75 -2.03
CA MET A 49 4.94 -4.93 -3.03
C MET A 49 4.97 -3.45 -2.62
N LEU A 50 3.83 -2.90 -2.19
CA LEU A 50 3.74 -1.52 -1.69
C LEU A 50 4.61 -1.28 -0.45
N SER A 51 4.76 -2.28 0.43
CA SER A 51 5.68 -2.21 1.56
C SER A 51 7.15 -2.12 1.09
N HIS A 52 7.52 -2.92 0.09
CA HIS A 52 8.87 -2.86 -0.50
C HIS A 52 9.12 -1.52 -1.20
N ILE A 53 8.17 -1.05 -2.00
CA ILE A 53 8.24 0.25 -2.70
C ILE A 53 8.37 1.40 -1.71
N ARG A 54 7.58 1.37 -0.62
CA ARG A 54 7.73 2.34 0.48
C ARG A 54 9.15 2.34 1.02
N ASN A 55 9.69 1.19 1.40
CA ASN A 55 11.05 1.11 1.95
C ASN A 55 12.12 1.52 0.92
N PHE A 56 11.93 1.16 -0.35
CA PHE A 56 12.80 1.55 -1.45
C PHE A 56 12.83 3.07 -1.64
N SER A 57 11.68 3.74 -1.58
CA SER A 57 11.60 5.21 -1.70
C SER A 57 12.35 5.96 -0.60
N TYR A 58 12.62 5.32 0.54
CA TYR A 58 13.45 5.87 1.61
C TYR A 58 14.90 5.36 1.59
N GLY A 59 15.29 4.56 0.60
CA GLY A 59 16.61 3.93 0.52
C GLY A 59 16.86 2.86 1.61
N LYS A 60 15.79 2.29 2.16
CA LYS A 60 15.79 1.33 3.29
C LYS A 60 15.33 -0.08 2.90
N LEU A 61 15.28 -0.39 1.60
CA LEU A 61 15.00 -1.75 1.14
C LEU A 61 16.31 -2.55 1.12
N HIS A 62 16.35 -3.65 1.87
CA HIS A 62 17.54 -4.50 2.03
C HIS A 62 17.17 -5.97 1.75
N TYR A 63 18.17 -6.76 1.37
CA TYR A 63 18.02 -8.22 1.29
C TYR A 63 18.09 -8.84 2.69
N GLY A 64 17.37 -9.93 2.92
CA GLY A 64 17.50 -10.73 4.14
C GLY A 64 17.07 -10.04 5.45
N ARG A 65 17.47 -10.65 6.58
CA ARG A 65 17.19 -10.12 7.93
C ARG A 65 18.16 -8.97 8.25
N ARG A 66 17.63 -7.87 8.79
CA ARG A 66 18.40 -6.68 9.17
C ARG A 66 19.27 -6.87 10.42
N THR A 67 19.07 -7.97 11.14
CA THR A 67 19.92 -8.36 12.28
C THR A 67 21.30 -8.85 11.84
N ILE A 68 21.46 -9.19 10.56
CA ILE A 68 22.71 -9.67 9.96
C ILE A 68 23.42 -8.44 9.36
N PRO A 69 24.61 -8.04 9.86
CA PRO A 69 25.29 -6.82 9.43
C PRO A 69 25.57 -6.74 7.93
N GLU A 70 25.89 -7.86 7.28
CA GLU A 70 26.18 -7.96 5.84
C GLU A 70 24.98 -7.54 4.98
N ASN A 71 23.76 -7.69 5.51
CA ASN A 71 22.54 -7.32 4.81
C ASN A 71 22.24 -5.81 4.89
N LEU A 72 22.80 -5.11 5.87
CA LEU A 72 22.59 -3.66 6.03
C LEU A 72 23.27 -2.86 4.91
N THR A 73 24.40 -3.33 4.43
CA THR A 73 25.14 -2.71 3.31
C THR A 73 24.54 -3.10 1.96
N ARG A 74 23.92 -4.28 1.86
CA ARG A 74 23.29 -4.80 0.63
C ARG A 74 21.88 -4.26 0.43
N LYS A 75 21.79 -3.09 -0.20
CA LYS A 75 20.50 -2.55 -0.66
C LYS A 75 19.89 -3.46 -1.72
N ARG A 76 18.58 -3.64 -1.63
CA ARG A 76 17.79 -4.43 -2.58
C ARG A 76 17.11 -3.52 -3.59
N GLU A 77 17.25 -3.91 -4.85
CA GLU A 77 16.52 -3.32 -5.97
C GLU A 77 15.07 -3.83 -6.03
N LEU A 78 14.20 -3.03 -6.62
CA LEU A 78 12.83 -3.45 -6.95
C LEU A 78 12.86 -4.54 -8.02
N THR A 79 12.01 -5.55 -7.86
CA THR A 79 11.69 -6.53 -8.91
C THR A 79 10.95 -5.87 -10.06
N THR A 80 10.85 -6.54 -11.21
CA THR A 80 10.13 -6.03 -12.39
C THR A 80 8.69 -5.61 -12.06
N ASN A 81 7.94 -6.46 -11.35
CA ASN A 81 6.55 -6.15 -11.01
C ASN A 81 6.46 -5.00 -9.99
N GLU A 82 7.39 -4.92 -9.04
CA GLU A 82 7.45 -3.79 -8.11
C GLU A 82 7.81 -2.47 -8.80
N LYS A 83 8.68 -2.51 -9.83
CA LYS A 83 8.98 -1.34 -10.68
C LYS A 83 7.73 -0.87 -11.44
N ILE A 84 6.97 -1.79 -12.04
CA ILE A 84 5.71 -1.45 -12.72
C ILE A 84 4.73 -0.77 -11.77
N VAL A 85 4.54 -1.33 -10.56
CA VAL A 85 3.69 -0.72 -9.53
C VAL A 85 4.22 0.64 -9.13
N PHE A 86 5.53 0.79 -8.94
CA PHE A 86 6.14 2.07 -8.57
C PHE A 86 5.95 3.13 -9.66
N ASP A 87 6.14 2.78 -10.93
CA ASP A 87 5.89 3.67 -12.06
C ASP A 87 4.42 4.10 -12.14
N TYR A 88 3.49 3.18 -11.93
CA TYR A 88 2.06 3.51 -11.81
C TYR A 88 1.83 4.54 -10.69
N MET A 89 2.47 4.37 -9.53
CA MET A 89 2.33 5.30 -8.42
C MET A 89 2.86 6.68 -8.76
N LEU A 90 4.03 6.77 -9.40
CA LEU A 90 4.63 8.03 -9.83
C LEU A 90 3.72 8.76 -10.83
N LYS A 91 3.24 8.06 -11.87
CA LYS A 91 2.30 8.60 -12.87
C LYS A 91 1.02 9.13 -12.24
N ASN A 92 0.53 8.46 -11.19
CA ASN A 92 -0.70 8.83 -10.49
C ASN A 92 -0.50 9.76 -9.28
N LYS A 93 0.72 10.29 -9.08
CA LYS A 93 1.09 11.16 -7.94
C LYS A 93 0.74 10.54 -6.58
N LEU A 94 0.89 9.23 -6.47
CA LEU A 94 0.64 8.48 -5.25
C LEU A 94 1.90 8.44 -4.38
N ASN A 95 1.77 8.87 -3.12
CA ASN A 95 2.88 8.79 -2.17
C ASN A 95 3.01 7.35 -1.61
N PRO A 96 4.19 6.69 -1.71
CA PRO A 96 4.40 5.31 -1.26
C PRO A 96 3.96 5.03 0.18
N SER A 97 4.34 5.88 1.13
CA SER A 97 3.99 5.71 2.55
C SER A 97 2.49 5.86 2.80
N THR A 98 1.84 6.80 2.12
CA THR A 98 0.41 7.05 2.31
C THR A 98 -0.42 5.95 1.67
N THR A 99 -0.11 5.58 0.42
CA THR A 99 -0.82 4.49 -0.28
C THR A 99 -0.64 3.15 0.43
N TYR A 100 0.56 2.82 0.93
CA TYR A 100 0.77 1.63 1.75
C TYR A 100 -0.13 1.62 2.99
N ARG A 101 -0.21 2.74 3.73
CA ARG A 101 -1.08 2.86 4.91
C ARG A 101 -2.56 2.71 4.57
N TRP A 102 -3.00 3.21 3.42
CA TRP A 102 -4.36 2.99 2.94
C TRP A 102 -4.64 1.51 2.71
N PHE A 103 -3.75 0.79 2.03
CA PHE A 103 -3.88 -0.65 1.81
C PHE A 103 -3.90 -1.44 3.12
N VAL A 104 -3.09 -1.07 4.11
CA VAL A 104 -3.14 -1.66 5.46
C VAL A 104 -4.49 -1.39 6.13
N ALA A 105 -4.97 -0.13 6.09
CA ALA A 105 -6.21 0.27 6.77
C ALA A 105 -7.47 -0.35 6.16
N CYS A 106 -7.45 -0.64 4.86
CA CYS A 106 -8.58 -1.26 4.15
C CYS A 106 -8.41 -2.76 3.95
N ARG A 107 -7.42 -3.38 4.59
CA ARG A 107 -7.35 -4.84 4.70
C ARG A 107 -8.45 -5.29 5.65
N LEU A 108 -9.59 -5.69 5.11
CA LEU A 108 -10.58 -6.46 5.86
C LEU A 108 -9.98 -7.86 6.10
N PRO A 109 -9.89 -8.33 7.35
CA PRO A 109 -9.59 -9.74 7.60
C PRO A 109 -10.64 -10.60 6.89
N ALA A 110 -10.22 -11.69 6.24
CA ALA A 110 -11.13 -12.62 5.58
C ALA A 110 -12.23 -13.08 6.55
N ASP A 111 -11.85 -13.38 7.80
CA ASP A 111 -12.74 -13.75 8.90
C ASP A 111 -13.86 -12.74 9.20
N VAL A 112 -13.61 -11.45 8.95
CA VAL A 112 -14.63 -10.39 9.12
C VAL A 112 -15.53 -10.32 7.89
N LYS A 113 -14.99 -10.57 6.70
CA LYS A 113 -15.76 -10.60 5.45
C LYS A 113 -16.76 -11.75 5.45
N ASP A 114 -16.35 -12.93 5.92
CA ASP A 114 -17.21 -14.13 6.01
C ASP A 114 -18.31 -13.97 7.07
N LYS A 115 -18.02 -13.28 8.18
CA LYS A 115 -19.01 -12.97 9.23
C LYS A 115 -20.03 -11.91 8.82
N LEU A 116 -19.70 -11.04 7.86
CA LEU A 116 -20.58 -9.97 7.35
C LEU A 116 -21.46 -10.41 6.17
N GLN A 117 -21.24 -11.61 5.62
CA GLN A 117 -22.03 -12.18 4.52
C GLN A 117 -23.21 -13.06 4.98
N LYS A 118 -23.42 -13.17 6.30
CA LYS A 118 -24.61 -13.77 6.92
C LYS A 118 -25.56 -12.67 7.38
#